data_AF-A0A0F9AN95-F1
#
_entry.id   AF-A0A0F9AN95-F1
#
_cell.length_a   1.000
_cell.length_b   1.000
_cell.length_c   1.000
_cell.angle_alpha   90.00
_cell.angle_beta   90.00
_cell.angle_gamma   90.00
#
_symmetry.space_group_name_H-M   'P 1'
#
loop_
_entity.id
_entity.type
_entity.pdbx_description
1 polymer ?
#
loop_
_entity_poly.entity_id
_entity_poly.type
_entity_poly.pdbx_seq_one_letter_code
_entity_poly.pdbx_strand_id
1 'polypeptide(L)'
;CSVDLGAAMDILKAIRWQARIAWHSMFGHPRPWRVLEQGMFCDRCGEEIRLSPMWDGICVQCAPGYAAEAQRRVEENNSGLQADHRPSRVKTSSDFNQSEYQRDYYLRTKYRITLDQYNEILLSQGGLCAICGGQEHARDRRGFIKPLSVDHNHEEKKGEVRGLLCSSCNTAIGQLDHDSDRLRAAAQYLEDPPARKILEGPG
;
A
#
# COMPACT_ATOMS: atom_id res chain seq x y z
N CYS A 1 30.39 -6.73 -35.51
CA CYS A 1 30.32 -5.82 -34.36
C CYS A 1 29.60 -6.49 -33.21
N SER A 2 30.34 -7.02 -32.24
CA SER A 2 29.78 -7.47 -30.96
C SER A 2 29.35 -6.24 -30.17
N VAL A 3 28.06 -6.07 -29.97
CA VAL A 3 27.54 -5.00 -29.12
C VAL A 3 27.80 -5.42 -27.68
N ASP A 4 28.57 -4.61 -26.94
CA ASP A 4 28.86 -4.87 -25.52
C ASP A 4 27.57 -4.68 -24.70
N LEU A 5 26.93 -5.79 -24.39
CA LEU A 5 25.70 -5.86 -23.59
C LEU A 5 25.90 -5.29 -22.18
N GLY A 6 27.13 -5.32 -21.63
CA GLY A 6 27.46 -4.75 -20.34
C GLY A 6 27.35 -3.23 -20.34
N ALA A 7 27.97 -2.58 -21.33
CA ALA A 7 27.89 -1.14 -21.52
C ALA A 7 26.44 -0.66 -21.75
N ALA A 8 25.66 -1.42 -22.52
CA ALA A 8 24.24 -1.11 -22.75
C ALA A 8 23.39 -1.22 -21.47
N MET A 9 23.65 -2.23 -20.63
CA MET A 9 22.97 -2.38 -19.34
C MET A 9 23.34 -1.30 -18.33
N ASP A 10 24.60 -0.85 -18.31
CA ASP A 10 25.04 0.21 -17.41
C ASP A 10 24.50 1.57 -17.81
N ILE A 11 24.36 1.84 -19.12
CA ILE A 11 23.65 3.02 -19.64
C ILE A 11 22.17 3.00 -19.24
N LEU A 12 21.49 1.84 -19.35
CA LEU A 12 20.09 1.71 -18.94
C LEU A 12 19.91 1.89 -17.42
N LYS A 13 20.84 1.41 -16.60
CA LYS A 13 20.86 1.66 -15.15
C LYS A 13 21.04 3.15 -14.85
N ALA A 14 21.96 3.82 -15.54
CA ALA A 14 22.21 5.25 -15.38
C ALA A 14 20.99 6.11 -15.80
N ILE A 15 20.31 5.77 -16.91
CA ILE A 15 19.09 6.46 -17.36
C ILE A 15 17.95 6.26 -16.36
N ARG A 16 17.75 5.04 -15.86
CA ARG A 16 16.74 4.75 -14.81
C ARG A 16 17.05 5.49 -13.52
N TRP A 17 18.33 5.60 -13.15
CA TRP A 17 18.79 6.34 -11.99
C TRP A 17 18.51 7.85 -12.13
N GLN A 18 18.88 8.46 -13.27
CA GLN A 18 18.60 9.88 -13.53
C GLN A 18 17.09 10.20 -13.57
N ALA A 19 16.28 9.34 -14.21
CA ALA A 19 14.83 9.51 -14.23
C ALA A 19 14.21 9.41 -12.82
N ARG A 20 14.79 8.58 -11.94
CA ARG A 20 14.34 8.39 -10.56
C ARG A 20 14.76 9.56 -9.66
N ILE A 21 15.96 10.12 -9.85
CA ILE A 21 16.38 11.37 -9.19
C ILE A 21 15.47 12.53 -9.59
N ALA A 22 15.17 12.67 -10.88
CA ALA A 22 14.26 13.70 -11.37
C ALA A 22 12.86 13.56 -10.76
N TRP A 23 12.32 12.33 -10.68
CA TRP A 23 11.04 12.06 -10.03
C TRP A 23 11.06 12.46 -8.53
N HIS A 24 12.10 12.12 -7.78
CA HIS A 24 12.19 12.46 -6.37
C HIS A 24 12.39 13.96 -6.10
N SER A 25 13.18 14.66 -6.92
CA SER A 25 13.35 16.11 -6.85
C SER A 25 12.05 16.88 -7.15
N MET A 26 11.14 16.30 -7.95
CA MET A 26 9.87 16.93 -8.33
C MET A 26 8.74 16.73 -7.31
N PHE A 27 8.74 15.65 -6.53
CA PHE A 27 7.61 15.29 -5.67
C PHE A 27 7.85 15.44 -4.15
N GLY A 28 9.03 15.90 -3.73
CA GLY A 28 9.24 16.51 -2.40
C GLY A 28 8.79 15.65 -1.20
N HIS A 29 8.85 14.33 -1.28
CA HIS A 29 8.51 13.47 -0.15
C HIS A 29 9.65 13.49 0.90
N PRO A 30 9.36 13.80 2.18
CA PRO A 30 10.36 13.79 3.25
C PRO A 30 10.71 12.34 3.58
N ARG A 31 11.71 11.82 2.87
CA ARG A 31 12.25 10.47 3.07
C ARG A 31 13.58 10.58 3.85
N PRO A 32 13.95 9.62 4.71
CA PRO A 32 15.14 9.68 5.56
C PRO A 32 16.45 9.33 4.81
N TRP A 33 16.62 9.83 3.59
CA TRP A 33 17.85 9.64 2.83
C TRP A 33 18.13 10.78 1.84
N ARG A 34 19.41 11.02 1.62
CA ARG A 34 19.95 11.97 0.64
C ARG A 34 20.45 11.26 -0.62
N VAL A 35 20.24 11.90 -1.76
CA VAL A 35 20.81 11.50 -3.05
C VAL A 35 22.09 12.29 -3.27
N LEU A 36 23.21 11.60 -3.50
CA LEU A 36 24.49 12.20 -3.89
C LEU A 36 24.92 11.64 -5.25
N GLU A 37 25.87 12.30 -5.93
CA GLU A 37 26.42 11.83 -7.21
C GLU A 37 26.95 10.39 -7.17
N GLN A 38 27.26 9.88 -5.98
CA GLN A 38 27.91 8.59 -5.76
C GLN A 38 26.96 7.49 -5.22
N GLY A 39 25.68 7.76 -4.96
CA GLY A 39 24.75 6.76 -4.42
C GLY A 39 23.63 7.32 -3.54
N MET A 40 22.78 6.43 -3.02
CA MET A 40 21.73 6.75 -2.04
C MET A 40 22.24 6.44 -0.64
N PHE A 41 22.23 7.42 0.27
CA PHE A 41 22.77 7.26 1.63
C PHE A 41 21.69 7.52 2.67
N CYS A 42 21.61 6.67 3.68
CA CYS A 42 20.64 6.84 4.76
C CYS A 42 21.00 8.05 5.63
N ASP A 43 20.05 8.95 5.90
CA ASP A 43 20.29 10.14 6.73
C ASP A 43 20.44 9.79 8.22
N ARG A 44 20.04 8.58 8.63
CA ARG A 44 20.19 8.10 10.00
C ARG A 44 21.57 7.53 10.29
N CYS A 45 22.05 6.61 9.45
CA CYS A 45 23.31 5.90 9.72
C CYS A 45 24.46 6.31 8.78
N GLY A 46 24.19 7.09 7.73
CA GLY A 46 25.19 7.52 6.75
C GLY A 46 25.64 6.43 5.77
N GLU A 47 25.20 5.19 5.95
CA GLU A 47 25.56 4.06 5.09
C GLU A 47 24.81 4.09 3.75
N GLU A 48 25.44 3.49 2.74
CA GLU A 48 24.83 3.31 1.41
C GLU A 48 23.61 2.39 1.51
N ILE A 49 22.47 2.82 0.97
CA ILE A 49 21.21 2.09 1.05
C ILE A 49 21.29 0.86 0.17
N ARG A 50 21.43 -0.30 0.80
CA ARG A 50 21.12 -1.59 0.17
C ARG A 50 19.60 -1.71 0.07
N LEU A 51 19.08 -1.38 -1.12
CA LEU A 51 17.65 -1.47 -1.43
C LEU A 51 17.19 -2.92 -1.29
N SER A 52 16.15 -3.14 -0.48
CA SER A 52 15.37 -4.36 -0.59
C SER A 52 14.41 -4.22 -1.78
N PRO A 53 14.25 -5.25 -2.64
CA PRO A 53 13.26 -5.23 -3.71
C PRO A 53 11.82 -4.99 -3.24
N MET A 54 11.55 -5.20 -1.94
CA MET A 54 10.24 -5.04 -1.31
C MET A 54 10.04 -3.69 -0.60
N TRP A 55 11.10 -2.92 -0.39
CA TRP A 55 11.05 -1.69 0.41
C TRP A 55 11.79 -0.60 -0.33
N ASP A 56 11.05 0.15 -1.15
CA ASP A 56 11.57 1.33 -1.82
C ASP A 56 11.95 2.40 -0.77
N GLY A 57 13.21 2.32 -0.33
CA GLY A 57 13.93 3.37 0.39
C GLY A 57 14.18 3.18 1.89
N ILE A 58 13.84 2.05 2.52
CA ILE A 58 14.22 1.84 3.93
C ILE A 58 15.60 1.18 4.01
N CYS A 59 16.52 1.78 4.78
CA CYS A 59 17.82 1.18 5.07
C CYS A 59 17.64 -0.11 5.89
N VAL A 60 18.01 -1.25 5.34
CA VAL A 60 17.87 -2.59 5.96
C VAL A 60 18.54 -2.69 7.32
N GLN A 61 19.65 -1.98 7.53
CA GLN A 61 20.37 -1.95 8.80
C GLN A 61 19.62 -1.15 9.88
N CYS A 62 18.86 -0.14 9.46
CA CYS A 62 18.09 0.72 10.34
C CYS A 62 16.63 0.28 10.49
N ALA A 63 16.15 -0.64 9.66
CA ALA A 63 14.76 -1.12 9.66
C ALA A 63 14.26 -1.53 11.06
N PRO A 64 15.04 -2.25 11.91
CA PRO A 64 14.62 -2.55 13.28
C PRO A 64 14.43 -1.28 14.14
N GLY A 65 15.30 -0.27 13.97
CA GLY A 65 15.21 1.00 14.68
C GLY A 65 14.06 1.90 14.19
N TYR A 66 13.73 1.84 12.90
CA TYR A 66 12.55 2.51 12.35
C TYR A 66 11.26 1.86 12.84
N ALA A 67 11.19 0.52 12.90
CA ALA A 67 10.05 -0.21 13.45
C ALA A 67 9.84 0.10 14.94
N ALA A 68 10.91 0.11 15.74
CA ALA A 68 10.83 0.46 17.17
C ALA A 68 10.39 1.92 17.40
N GLU A 69 10.79 2.84 16.52
CA GLU A 69 10.32 4.24 16.61
C GLU A 69 8.87 4.41 16.19
N ALA A 70 8.44 3.71 15.14
CA ALA A 70 7.02 3.66 14.76
C ALA A 70 6.17 3.12 15.92
N GLN A 71 6.62 2.05 16.57
CA GLN A 71 5.92 1.46 17.71
C GLN A 71 5.85 2.40 18.92
N ARG A 72 6.94 3.12 19.25
CA ARG A 72 6.91 4.17 20.29
C ARG A 72 5.91 5.29 19.95
N ARG A 73 5.88 5.76 18.70
CA ARG A 73 4.90 6.76 18.26
C ARG A 73 3.47 6.23 18.38
N VAL A 74 3.24 4.95 18.08
CA VAL A 74 1.94 4.29 18.29
C VAL A 74 1.56 4.28 19.77
N GLU A 75 2.47 3.90 20.66
CA GLU A 75 2.25 3.89 22.12
C GLU A 75 1.98 5.29 22.68
N GLU A 76 2.78 6.29 22.28
CA GLU A 76 2.61 7.70 22.63
C GLU A 76 1.25 8.25 22.13
N ASN A 77 0.92 8.02 20.86
CA ASN A 77 -0.36 8.43 20.27
C ASN A 77 -1.56 7.73 20.93
N ASN A 78 -1.39 6.46 21.32
CA ASN A 78 -2.44 5.69 21.97
C ASN A 78 -2.60 6.03 23.46
N SER A 79 -1.55 6.53 24.13
CA SER A 79 -1.59 6.95 25.53
C SER A 79 -2.53 8.15 25.78
N GLY A 80 -2.86 8.92 24.73
CA GLY A 80 -3.85 10.01 24.78
C GLY A 80 -5.30 9.58 24.55
N LEU A 81 -5.59 8.31 24.24
CA LEU A 81 -6.92 7.86 23.81
C LEU A 81 -7.94 7.68 24.96
N GLN A 82 -7.56 7.86 26.23
CA GLN A 82 -8.53 7.89 27.35
C GLN A 82 -9.22 9.26 27.53
N ALA A 83 -8.83 10.29 26.78
CA ALA A 83 -9.47 11.60 26.81
C ALA A 83 -10.18 11.87 25.48
N ASP A 84 -11.30 11.18 25.22
CA ASP A 84 -12.24 11.61 24.19
C ASP A 84 -12.83 12.97 24.59
N HIS A 85 -12.20 14.02 24.09
CA HIS A 85 -12.81 15.33 23.90
C HIS A 85 -12.73 15.67 22.42
N ARG A 86 -13.62 15.08 21.62
CA ARG A 86 -13.98 15.51 20.26
C ARG A 86 -13.77 17.03 20.07
N PRO A 87 -12.71 17.49 19.41
CA PRO A 87 -12.48 18.91 19.35
C PRO A 87 -13.11 19.47 18.07
N SER A 88 -14.09 20.35 18.26
CA SER A 88 -14.68 21.15 17.20
C SER A 88 -13.58 22.01 16.56
N ARG A 89 -13.31 21.77 15.26
CA ARG A 89 -12.46 22.63 14.41
C ARG A 89 -11.14 23.08 15.07
N VAL A 90 -10.24 22.14 15.32
CA VAL A 90 -8.87 22.52 15.65
C VAL A 90 -8.16 22.99 14.38
N LYS A 91 -8.11 24.31 14.17
CA LYS A 91 -7.09 24.97 13.35
C LYS A 91 -5.84 25.10 14.23
N THR A 92 -4.99 24.08 14.29
CA THR A 92 -3.70 24.19 14.98
C THR A 92 -2.56 23.90 14.01
N SER A 93 -1.74 24.93 13.79
CA SER A 93 -0.48 24.93 13.03
C SER A 93 -0.57 24.73 11.51
N SER A 94 0.34 25.39 10.78
CA SER A 94 0.54 25.24 9.33
C SER A 94 0.94 23.83 8.90
N ASP A 95 1.38 23.01 9.87
CA ASP A 95 2.01 21.70 9.63
C ASP A 95 1.03 20.54 9.86
N PHE A 96 -0.21 20.84 10.26
CA PHE A 96 -1.23 19.82 10.49
C PHE A 96 -1.83 19.35 9.16
N ASN A 97 -1.51 18.11 8.77
CA ASN A 97 -2.13 17.47 7.63
C ASN A 97 -3.56 17.01 7.98
N GLN A 98 -4.51 17.92 7.79
CA GLN A 98 -5.93 17.67 8.04
C GLN A 98 -6.47 16.43 7.28
N SER A 99 -5.90 16.11 6.11
CA SER A 99 -6.34 14.95 5.32
C SER A 99 -5.90 13.62 5.90
N GLU A 100 -4.69 13.53 6.45
CA GLU A 100 -4.20 12.34 7.14
C GLU A 100 -4.94 12.11 8.44
N TYR A 101 -5.18 13.17 9.21
CA TYR A 101 -5.99 13.08 10.44
C TYR A 101 -7.40 12.56 10.17
N GLN A 102 -8.08 13.09 9.13
CA GLN A 102 -9.40 12.62 8.74
C GLN A 102 -9.39 11.15 8.32
N ARG A 103 -8.34 10.73 7.61
CA ARG A 103 -8.18 9.34 7.17
C ARG A 103 -7.91 8.41 8.34
N ASP A 104 -7.00 8.76 9.25
CA ASP A 104 -6.70 7.98 10.46
C ASP A 104 -7.96 7.82 11.33
N TYR A 105 -8.69 8.92 11.56
CA TYR A 105 -9.96 8.88 12.28
C TYR A 105 -10.98 7.95 11.63
N TYR A 106 -11.14 8.03 10.30
CA TYR A 106 -12.05 7.13 9.56
C TYR A 106 -11.63 5.66 9.70
N LEU A 107 -10.33 5.38 9.61
CA LEU A 107 -9.80 4.02 9.76
C LEU A 107 -10.05 3.46 11.17
N ARG A 108 -9.79 4.25 12.21
CA ARG A 108 -10.00 3.85 13.60
C ARG A 108 -11.47 3.60 13.90
N THR A 109 -12.34 4.51 13.48
CA THR A 109 -13.77 4.42 13.79
C THR A 109 -14.47 3.31 13.01
N LYS A 110 -14.11 3.09 11.75
CA LYS A 110 -14.80 2.11 10.90
C LYS A 110 -14.18 0.71 10.95
N TYR A 111 -12.86 0.63 10.98
CA TYR A 111 -12.12 -0.63 10.82
C TYR A 111 -11.26 -0.98 12.03
N ARG A 112 -11.25 -0.14 13.08
CA ARG A 112 -10.47 -0.36 14.31
C ARG A 112 -8.97 -0.52 14.07
N ILE A 113 -8.45 0.09 12.99
CA ILE A 113 -7.02 0.16 12.69
C ILE A 113 -6.57 1.62 12.60
N THR A 114 -5.30 1.87 12.89
CA THR A 114 -4.67 3.19 12.69
C THR A 114 -4.21 3.35 11.24
N LEU A 115 -3.90 4.59 10.84
CA LEU A 115 -3.26 4.87 9.56
C LEU A 115 -1.90 4.16 9.45
N ASP A 116 -1.15 4.06 10.53
CA ASP A 116 0.13 3.34 10.56
C ASP A 116 -0.07 1.84 10.32
N GLN A 117 -1.05 1.22 10.98
CA GLN A 117 -1.39 -0.19 10.74
C GLN A 117 -1.87 -0.43 9.31
N TYR A 118 -2.66 0.50 8.75
CA TYR A 118 -3.02 0.46 7.33
C TYR A 118 -1.77 0.48 6.44
N ASN A 119 -0.80 1.37 6.74
CA ASN A 119 0.44 1.47 5.99
C ASN A 119 1.31 0.22 6.15
N GLU A 120 1.37 -0.38 7.34
CA GLU A 120 2.07 -1.65 7.57
C GLU A 120 1.47 -2.79 6.74
N ILE A 121 0.13 -2.91 6.70
CA ILE A 121 -0.54 -3.91 5.85
C ILE A 121 -0.23 -3.63 4.37
N LEU A 122 -0.35 -2.36 3.94
CA LEU A 122 -0.04 -1.95 2.57
C LEU A 122 1.40 -2.34 2.18
N LEU A 123 2.36 -2.09 3.08
CA LEU A 123 3.77 -2.44 2.87
C LEU A 123 3.99 -3.95 2.86
N SER A 124 3.34 -4.69 3.76
CA SER A 124 3.41 -6.16 3.79
C SER A 124 2.87 -6.80 2.50
N GLN A 125 1.93 -6.13 1.82
CA GLN A 125 1.37 -6.53 0.53
C GLN A 125 2.15 -5.99 -0.68
N GLY A 126 3.29 -5.31 -0.47
CA GLY A 126 4.07 -4.69 -1.54
C GLY A 126 3.37 -3.51 -2.24
N GLY A 127 2.41 -2.87 -1.57
CA GLY A 127 1.62 -1.76 -2.13
C GLY A 127 0.52 -2.18 -3.09
N LEU A 128 0.17 -3.47 -3.14
CA LEU A 128 -0.71 -4.07 -4.15
C LEU A 128 -1.93 -4.75 -3.52
N CYS A 129 -2.95 -4.98 -4.35
CA CYS A 129 -4.15 -5.72 -3.97
C CYS A 129 -3.80 -7.16 -3.56
N ALA A 130 -4.26 -7.61 -2.39
CA ALA A 130 -4.00 -8.96 -1.89
C ALA A 130 -4.59 -10.09 -2.77
N ILE A 131 -5.64 -9.80 -3.56
CA ILE A 131 -6.28 -10.80 -4.44
C ILE A 131 -5.63 -10.85 -5.81
N CYS A 132 -5.55 -9.72 -6.52
CA CYS A 132 -5.09 -9.72 -7.92
C CYS A 132 -3.62 -9.32 -8.10
N GLY A 133 -2.93 -8.86 -7.06
CA GLY A 133 -1.57 -8.32 -7.15
C GLY A 133 -1.47 -7.01 -7.95
N GLY A 134 -2.60 -6.40 -8.33
CA GLY A 134 -2.66 -5.16 -9.09
C GLY A 134 -2.67 -3.91 -8.21
N GLN A 135 -2.40 -2.76 -8.83
CA GLN A 135 -2.57 -1.43 -8.22
C GLN A 135 -4.05 -1.01 -8.21
N GLU A 136 -4.38 0.03 -7.45
CA GLU A 136 -5.69 0.69 -7.59
C GLU A 136 -5.73 1.49 -8.90
N HIS A 137 -6.86 1.36 -9.61
CA HIS A 137 -7.11 2.09 -10.85
C HIS A 137 -8.32 3.03 -10.72
N ALA A 138 -9.17 2.83 -9.71
CA ALA A 138 -10.29 3.70 -9.45
C ALA A 138 -9.84 5.09 -9.03
N ARG A 139 -10.45 6.11 -9.64
CA ARG A 139 -10.19 7.52 -9.31
C ARG A 139 -11.31 8.08 -8.43
N ASP A 140 -10.96 8.99 -7.55
CA ASP A 140 -11.93 9.76 -6.79
C ASP A 140 -12.58 10.87 -7.65
N ARG A 141 -13.52 11.62 -7.07
CA ARG A 141 -14.21 12.73 -7.76
C ARG A 141 -13.28 13.86 -8.19
N ARG A 142 -12.06 13.91 -7.67
CA ARG A 142 -11.04 14.92 -7.97
C ARG A 142 -10.02 14.40 -8.99
N GLY A 143 -10.17 13.14 -9.44
CA GLY A 143 -9.29 12.51 -10.42
C GLY A 143 -8.06 11.80 -9.83
N PHE A 144 -7.88 11.77 -8.51
CA PHE A 144 -6.76 11.08 -7.87
C PHE A 144 -7.02 9.59 -7.75
N ILE A 145 -5.97 8.77 -7.88
CA ILE A 145 -6.08 7.32 -7.64
C ILE A 145 -6.46 7.13 -6.17
N LYS A 146 -7.49 6.31 -5.93
CA LYS A 146 -7.96 6.01 -4.59
C LYS A 146 -6.93 5.16 -3.83
N PRO A 147 -6.92 5.21 -2.50
CA PRO A 147 -6.23 4.20 -1.71
C PRO A 147 -6.92 2.84 -1.86
N LEU A 148 -6.17 1.75 -1.66
CA LEU A 148 -6.74 0.40 -1.58
C LEU A 148 -7.78 0.35 -0.44
N SER A 149 -8.86 -0.38 -0.70
CA SER A 149 -9.98 -0.55 0.22
C SER A 149 -9.62 -1.53 1.32
N VAL A 150 -10.03 -1.24 2.55
CA VAL A 150 -9.88 -2.16 3.70
C VAL A 150 -10.96 -3.23 3.61
N ASP A 151 -10.55 -4.45 3.33
CA ASP A 151 -11.42 -5.63 3.38
C ASP A 151 -11.47 -6.16 4.82
N HIS A 152 -12.67 -6.47 5.29
CA HIS A 152 -12.91 -6.85 6.68
C HIS A 152 -14.09 -7.81 6.79
N ASN A 153 -14.10 -8.61 7.86
CA ASN A 153 -15.19 -9.53 8.12
C ASN A 153 -16.42 -8.78 8.64
N HIS A 154 -17.57 -9.09 8.05
CA HIS A 154 -18.88 -8.52 8.41
C HIS A 154 -19.62 -9.34 9.48
N GLU A 155 -19.17 -10.57 9.78
CA GLU A 155 -19.85 -11.54 10.67
C GLU A 155 -19.12 -11.75 12.01
N GLU A 156 -19.02 -12.98 12.53
CA GLU A 156 -18.64 -13.36 13.92
C GLU A 156 -17.37 -12.70 14.49
N LYS A 157 -16.53 -12.12 13.62
CA LYS A 157 -15.39 -11.26 13.97
C LYS A 157 -15.54 -9.85 13.38
N LYS A 158 -16.62 -9.16 13.75
CA LYS A 158 -16.98 -7.84 13.21
C LYS A 158 -15.83 -6.85 13.32
N GLY A 159 -15.26 -6.49 12.17
CA GLY A 159 -14.14 -5.56 12.07
C GLY A 159 -12.74 -6.19 12.07
N GLU A 160 -12.61 -7.53 11.99
CA GLU A 160 -11.34 -8.17 11.67
C GLU A 160 -10.94 -7.79 10.23
N VAL A 161 -9.84 -7.06 10.10
CA VAL A 161 -9.27 -6.67 8.80
C VAL A 161 -8.57 -7.87 8.18
N ARG A 162 -8.96 -8.23 6.96
CA ARG A 162 -8.36 -9.35 6.19
C ARG A 162 -7.18 -8.89 5.33
N GLY A 163 -7.25 -7.66 4.79
CA GLY A 163 -6.21 -7.09 3.95
C GLY A 163 -6.69 -5.87 3.18
N LEU A 164 -5.87 -5.41 2.24
CA LEU A 164 -6.17 -4.28 1.35
C LEU A 164 -6.40 -4.75 -0.08
N LEU A 165 -7.51 -4.32 -0.68
CA LEU A 165 -7.95 -4.73 -2.01
C LEU A 165 -8.17 -3.53 -2.93
N CYS A 166 -7.99 -3.71 -4.24
CA CYS A 166 -8.45 -2.71 -5.20
C CYS A 166 -9.99 -2.65 -5.21
N SER A 167 -10.56 -1.53 -5.64
CA SER A 167 -12.01 -1.31 -5.64
C SER A 167 -12.76 -2.42 -6.40
N SER A 168 -12.21 -2.92 -7.52
CA SER A 168 -12.84 -3.98 -8.31
C SER A 168 -12.88 -5.32 -7.57
N CYS A 169 -11.76 -5.77 -6.99
CA CYS A 169 -11.72 -7.02 -6.23
C CYS A 169 -12.60 -6.93 -4.98
N ASN A 170 -12.55 -5.81 -4.27
CA ASN A 170 -13.36 -5.59 -3.06
C ASN A 170 -14.86 -5.62 -3.38
N THR A 171 -15.28 -5.01 -4.49
CA THR A 171 -16.68 -5.10 -4.94
C THR A 171 -17.05 -6.51 -5.39
N ALA A 172 -16.18 -7.21 -6.11
CA ALA A 172 -16.46 -8.57 -6.59
C ALA A 172 -16.73 -9.55 -5.44
N ILE A 173 -15.92 -9.55 -4.38
CA ILE A 173 -16.16 -10.41 -3.21
C ILE A 173 -17.46 -10.03 -2.47
N GLY A 174 -17.79 -8.74 -2.42
CA GLY A 174 -19.03 -8.27 -1.79
C GLY A 174 -20.29 -8.64 -2.56
N GLN A 175 -20.21 -8.69 -3.90
CA GLN A 175 -21.32 -9.16 -4.76
C GLN A 175 -21.62 -10.66 -4.61
N LEU A 176 -20.68 -11.41 -4.06
CA LEU A 176 -20.84 -12.82 -3.72
C LEU A 176 -21.02 -13.01 -2.20
N ASP A 177 -21.48 -11.96 -1.51
CA ASP A 177 -21.79 -11.94 -0.08
C ASP A 177 -20.62 -12.35 0.84
N HIS A 178 -19.38 -12.26 0.36
CA HIS A 178 -18.18 -12.73 1.06
C HIS A 178 -18.23 -14.24 1.38
N ASP A 179 -19.10 -14.98 0.68
CA ASP A 179 -19.29 -16.42 0.83
C ASP A 179 -18.25 -17.18 0.01
N SER A 180 -17.40 -17.92 0.72
CA SER A 180 -16.32 -18.70 0.10
C SER A 180 -16.82 -19.79 -0.84
N ASP A 181 -18.00 -20.38 -0.59
CA ASP A 181 -18.57 -21.43 -1.43
C ASP A 181 -19.11 -20.86 -2.73
N ARG A 182 -19.76 -19.68 -2.67
CA ARG A 182 -20.18 -18.95 -3.88
C ARG A 182 -18.99 -18.49 -4.71
N LEU A 183 -17.91 -18.05 -4.07
CA LEU A 183 -16.67 -17.69 -4.76
C LEU A 183 -16.04 -18.90 -5.49
N ARG A 184 -16.00 -20.08 -4.85
CA ARG A 184 -15.54 -21.32 -5.50
C ARG A 184 -16.45 -21.74 -6.65
N ALA A 185 -17.76 -21.67 -6.46
CA ALA A 185 -18.73 -21.98 -7.51
C ALA A 185 -18.62 -21.04 -8.71
N ALA A 186 -18.36 -19.74 -8.48
CA ALA A 186 -18.12 -18.77 -9.53
C ALA A 186 -16.84 -19.08 -10.33
N ALA A 187 -15.75 -19.49 -9.66
CA ALA A 187 -14.54 -19.95 -10.33
C ALA A 187 -14.82 -21.19 -11.19
N GLN A 188 -15.52 -22.19 -10.63
CA GLN A 188 -15.88 -23.41 -11.35
C GLN A 188 -16.77 -23.12 -12.57
N TYR A 189 -17.71 -22.17 -12.47
CA TYR A 189 -18.55 -21.76 -13.60
C TYR A 189 -17.75 -21.20 -14.77
N LEU A 190 -16.64 -20.48 -14.51
CA LEU A 190 -15.75 -19.97 -15.55
C LEU A 190 -14.93 -21.10 -16.20
N GLU A 191 -14.54 -22.12 -15.43
CA GLU A 191 -13.73 -23.24 -15.91
C GLU A 191 -14.55 -24.29 -16.70
N ASP A 192 -15.72 -24.66 -16.18
CA ASP A 192 -16.70 -25.57 -16.81
C ASP A 192 -18.06 -24.89 -17.02
N PRO A 193 -18.16 -23.93 -17.97
CA PRO A 193 -19.42 -23.26 -18.23
C PRO A 193 -20.43 -24.25 -18.81
N PRO A 194 -21.66 -24.32 -18.27
CA PRO A 194 -22.64 -25.33 -18.68
C PRO A 194 -23.03 -25.24 -20.17
N ALA A 195 -22.90 -24.06 -20.78
CA ALA A 195 -23.14 -23.84 -22.20
C ALA A 195 -22.17 -24.63 -23.10
N ARG A 196 -20.96 -24.95 -22.63
CA ARG A 196 -19.95 -25.71 -23.38
C ARG A 196 -20.50 -27.03 -23.92
N LYS A 197 -21.20 -27.78 -23.05
CA LYS A 197 -21.79 -29.09 -23.35
C LYS A 197 -22.85 -29.03 -24.46
N ILE A 198 -23.50 -27.88 -24.64
CA ILE A 198 -24.55 -27.67 -25.64
C ILE A 198 -23.95 -27.18 -26.96
N LEU A 199 -22.98 -26.26 -26.89
CA LEU A 199 -22.45 -25.57 -28.06
C LEU A 199 -21.35 -26.35 -28.79
N GLU A 200 -20.57 -27.19 -28.09
CA GLU A 200 -19.47 -27.95 -28.72
C GLU A 200 -19.93 -29.26 -29.38
N GLY A 201 -21.18 -29.68 -29.15
CA GLY A 201 -21.75 -30.91 -29.69
C GLY A 201 -21.03 -32.20 -29.21
N PRO A 202 -21.62 -33.39 -29.42
CA PRO A 202 -20.85 -34.63 -29.30
C PRO A 202 -19.86 -34.68 -30.48
N GLY A 203 -18.56 -34.64 -30.15
CA GLY A 203 -17.48 -34.86 -31.12
C GLY A 203 -17.51 -36.26 -31.72
#